data_AF-A0A0J5LLY4-F1
#
_entry.id   AF-A0A0J5LLY4-F1
#
_cell.length_a   1.000
_cell.length_b   1.000
_cell.length_c   1.000
_cell.angle_alpha   90.00
_cell.angle_beta   90.00
_cell.angle_gamma   90.00
#
_symmetry.space_group_name_H-M   'P 1'
#
loop_
_entity.id
_entity.type
_entity.pdbx_description
1 polymer ?
#
loop_
_entity_poly.entity_id
_entity_poly.type
_entity_poly.pdbx_seq_one_letter_code
_entity_poly.pdbx_strand_id
1 'polypeptide(L)'
;MLELIECIDLLKKEIALSGGRQDDINKLNFIRKIATYLSNSDVDGKVSDIIKLANTNTGYSEYRIINDCESDNRELWVEYKNGNENITLNEGDILIKMK
;
A
#
# COMPACT_ATOMS: atom_id res chain seq x y z
N MET A 1 -10.98 14.85 3.02
CA MET A 1 -10.39 13.84 3.91
C MET A 1 -11.27 13.53 5.12
N LEU A 2 -11.79 14.53 5.85
CA LEU A 2 -12.81 14.32 6.90
C LEU A 2 -14.03 13.53 6.40
N GLU A 3 -14.56 13.86 5.22
CA GLU A 3 -15.67 13.14 4.58
C GLU A 3 -15.36 11.65 4.31
N LEU A 4 -14.10 11.31 3.98
CA LEU A 4 -13.69 9.92 3.77
C LEU A 4 -13.67 9.14 5.10
N ILE A 5 -13.18 9.76 6.18
CA ILE A 5 -13.15 9.15 7.51
C ILE A 5 -14.58 8.88 7.98
N GLU A 6 -15.49 9.84 7.79
CA GLU A 6 -16.92 9.66 8.12
C GLU A 6 -17.55 8.52 7.30
N CYS A 7 -17.26 8.46 5.99
CA CYS A 7 -17.75 7.39 5.11
C CYS A 7 -17.26 6.01 5.56
N ILE A 8 -15.97 5.89 5.95
CA ILE A 8 -15.41 4.65 6.50
C ILE A 8 -16.10 4.25 7.81
N ASP A 9 -16.36 5.22 8.70
CA ASP A 9 -17.02 4.95 9.97
C ASP A 9 -18.51 4.55 9.80
N LEU A 10 -19.19 5.06 8.77
CA LEU A 10 -20.54 4.62 8.38
C LEU A 10 -20.53 3.19 7.83
N LEU A 11 -19.65 2.88 6.88
CA LEU A 11 -19.52 1.53 6.32
C LEU A 11 -19.18 0.48 7.38
N LYS A 12 -18.32 0.82 8.34
CA LYS A 12 -18.01 -0.06 9.48
C LYS A 12 -19.26 -0.39 10.31
N LYS A 13 -20.13 0.59 10.55
CA LYS A 13 -21.38 0.39 11.28
C LYS A 13 -22.33 -0.52 10.51
N GLU A 14 -22.48 -0.30 9.21
CA GLU A 14 -23.33 -1.13 8.35
C GLU A 14 -22.87 -2.60 8.35
N ILE A 15 -21.57 -2.83 8.18
CA ILE A 15 -20.98 -4.19 8.19
C ILE A 15 -21.17 -4.87 9.55
N ALA A 16 -21.00 -4.13 10.64
CA ALA A 16 -21.21 -4.66 11.98
C ALA A 16 -22.68 -5.06 12.21
N LEU A 17 -23.63 -4.28 11.67
CA LEU A 17 -25.07 -4.56 11.75
C LEU A 17 -25.49 -5.74 10.85
N SER A 18 -24.85 -5.91 9.70
CA SER A 18 -25.16 -6.98 8.74
C SER A 18 -24.46 -8.31 9.07
N GLY A 19 -23.72 -8.41 10.18
CA GLY A 19 -22.95 -9.60 10.53
C GLY A 19 -21.79 -9.89 9.57
N GLY A 20 -21.21 -8.84 8.97
CA GLY A 20 -20.10 -8.97 8.04
C GLY A 20 -18.81 -9.50 8.69
N ARG A 21 -17.85 -9.88 7.85
CA ARG A 21 -16.64 -10.57 8.34
C ARG A 21 -15.75 -9.61 9.13
N GLN A 22 -15.15 -10.12 10.21
CA GLN A 22 -14.17 -9.38 11.00
C GLN A 22 -13.00 -8.85 10.14
N ASP A 23 -12.61 -9.59 9.11
CA ASP A 23 -11.57 -9.18 8.15
C ASP A 23 -11.93 -7.90 7.40
N ASP A 24 -13.21 -7.71 7.04
CA ASP A 24 -13.66 -6.52 6.33
C ASP A 24 -13.59 -5.29 7.25
N ILE A 25 -13.92 -5.46 8.54
CA ILE A 25 -13.73 -4.43 9.58
C ILE A 25 -12.25 -4.10 9.79
N ASN A 26 -11.38 -5.12 9.81
CA ASN A 26 -9.93 -4.93 9.97
C ASN A 26 -9.33 -4.13 8.80
N LYS A 27 -9.76 -4.42 7.55
CA LYS A 27 -9.38 -3.63 6.37
C LYS A 27 -9.84 -2.18 6.47
N LEU A 28 -11.09 -1.94 6.88
CA LEU A 28 -11.60 -0.57 7.07
C LEU A 28 -10.84 0.19 8.17
N ASN A 29 -10.46 -0.48 9.26
CA ASN A 29 -9.61 0.11 10.29
C ASN A 29 -8.24 0.53 9.77
N PHE A 30 -7.64 -0.28 8.88
CA PHE A 30 -6.36 0.05 8.26
C PHE A 30 -6.48 1.27 7.34
N ILE A 31 -7.49 1.30 6.46
CA ILE A 31 -7.77 2.44 5.58
C ILE A 31 -8.00 3.72 6.40
N ARG A 32 -8.75 3.61 7.51
CA ARG A 32 -8.99 4.74 8.42
C ARG A 32 -7.69 5.28 9.00
N LYS A 33 -6.77 4.42 9.44
CA LYS A 33 -5.45 4.83 9.97
C LYS A 33 -4.65 5.59 8.92
N ILE A 34 -4.60 5.11 7.69
CA ILE A 34 -3.93 5.79 6.58
C ILE A 34 -4.58 7.15 6.32
N ALA A 35 -5.91 7.21 6.23
CA ALA A 35 -6.65 8.45 6.00
C ALA A 35 -6.40 9.47 7.13
N THR A 36 -6.42 9.04 8.39
CA THR A 36 -6.11 9.92 9.54
C THR A 36 -4.67 10.42 9.47
N TYR A 37 -3.71 9.55 9.17
CA TYR A 37 -2.30 9.95 9.01
C TYR A 37 -2.14 11.00 7.92
N LEU A 38 -2.70 10.76 6.73
CA LEU A 38 -2.65 11.68 5.60
C LEU A 38 -3.40 12.99 5.85
N SER A 39 -4.46 12.99 6.68
CA SER A 39 -5.20 14.21 7.03
C SER A 39 -4.43 15.13 7.98
N ASN A 40 -3.63 14.53 8.86
CA ASN A 40 -2.88 15.24 9.90
C ASN A 40 -1.44 15.54 9.50
N SER A 41 -0.94 14.89 8.46
CA SER A 41 0.39 15.13 7.90
C SER A 41 0.26 16.18 6.79
N ASP A 42 1.23 17.09 6.68
CA ASP A 42 1.31 18.08 5.61
C ASP A 42 1.80 17.43 4.30
N VAL A 43 1.11 16.36 3.90
CA VAL A 43 1.40 15.61 2.68
C VAL A 43 0.67 16.30 1.55
N ASP A 44 1.26 17.36 1.00
CA ASP A 44 0.80 18.04 -0.22
C ASP A 44 1.10 17.22 -1.50
N GLY A 45 1.03 15.90 -1.37
CA GLY A 45 1.36 14.94 -2.42
C GLY A 45 0.11 14.53 -3.17
N LYS A 46 0.04 14.88 -4.47
CA LYS A 46 -0.87 14.18 -5.38
C LYS A 46 -0.37 12.75 -5.57
N VAL A 47 -1.26 11.76 -5.44
CA VAL A 47 -0.96 10.39 -5.88
C VAL A 47 -0.68 10.49 -7.39
N SER A 48 0.59 10.27 -7.78
CA SER A 48 0.96 10.33 -9.19
C SER A 48 0.40 9.13 -9.94
N ASP A 49 0.56 7.93 -9.35
CA ASP A 49 0.23 6.65 -9.98
C ASP A 49 -0.25 5.63 -8.95
N ILE A 50 -1.15 4.73 -9.37
CA ILE A 50 -1.55 3.54 -8.63
C ILE A 50 -1.21 2.33 -9.48
N ILE A 51 -0.17 1.58 -9.07
CA ILE A 51 0.28 0.39 -9.79
C ILE A 51 -0.27 -0.84 -9.07
N LYS A 52 -1.19 -1.55 -9.71
CA LYS A 52 -1.66 -2.84 -9.21
C LYS A 52 -0.68 -3.93 -9.64
N LEU A 53 0.02 -4.53 -8.67
CA LEU A 53 0.86 -5.69 -8.91
C LEU A 53 0.00 -6.90 -9.30
N ALA A 54 0.49 -7.71 -10.24
CA ALA A 54 -0.23 -8.90 -10.68
C ALA A 54 -0.26 -9.95 -9.56
N ASN A 55 -1.40 -10.62 -9.36
CA ASN A 55 -1.41 -11.78 -8.46
C ASN A 55 -0.71 -12.95 -9.18
N THR A 56 0.42 -13.39 -8.64
CA THR A 56 1.22 -14.47 -9.23
C THR A 56 0.71 -15.86 -8.84
N ASN A 57 -0.16 -16.00 -7.83
CA ASN A 57 -0.66 -17.28 -7.29
C ASN A 57 0.45 -18.29 -6.95
N THR A 58 1.68 -17.81 -6.71
CA THR A 58 2.87 -18.65 -6.51
C THR A 58 3.16 -18.93 -5.04
N GLY A 59 2.47 -18.29 -4.09
CA GLY A 59 2.79 -18.33 -2.67
C GLY A 59 4.08 -17.57 -2.28
N TYR A 60 4.82 -17.07 -3.27
CA TYR A 60 5.99 -16.20 -3.13
C TYR A 60 5.70 -14.92 -3.92
N SER A 61 5.46 -13.82 -3.21
CA SER A 61 5.17 -12.51 -3.80
C SER A 61 6.19 -11.50 -3.31
N GLU A 62 7.45 -11.63 -3.76
CA GLU A 62 8.54 -10.72 -3.41
C GLU A 62 8.84 -9.80 -4.61
N TYR A 63 7.99 -8.78 -4.84
CA TYR A 63 8.31 -7.77 -5.84
C TYR A 63 9.51 -6.96 -5.37
N ARG A 64 10.54 -6.83 -6.20
CA ARG A 64 11.74 -6.05 -5.89
C ARG A 64 11.67 -4.69 -6.56
N ILE A 65 12.11 -3.67 -5.85
CA ILE A 65 12.30 -2.33 -6.43
C ILE A 65 13.70 -2.32 -7.04
N ILE A 66 13.78 -2.14 -8.35
CA ILE A 66 15.03 -2.15 -9.11
C ILE A 66 15.13 -0.83 -9.86
N ASN A 67 16.34 -0.31 -10.01
CA ASN A 67 16.58 0.78 -10.95
C ASN A 67 16.16 0.34 -12.37
N ASP A 68 15.66 1.28 -13.17
CA ASP A 68 15.33 1.05 -14.57
C ASP A 68 16.64 0.88 -15.36
N CYS A 69 17.20 -0.32 -15.31
CA CYS A 69 18.38 -0.68 -16.06
C CYS A 69 17.92 -1.05 -17.48
N GLU A 70 18.33 -0.27 -18.48
CA GLU A 70 18.11 -0.54 -19.92
C GLU A 70 18.88 -1.78 -20.44
N SER A 71 19.08 -2.79 -19.60
CA SER A 71 19.89 -3.97 -19.85
C SER A 71 19.20 -5.23 -19.33
N ASP A 72 19.09 -6.23 -20.18
CA ASP A 72 18.59 -7.58 -19.81
C ASP A 72 19.58 -8.38 -18.95
N ASN A 73 20.83 -7.90 -18.81
CA ASN A 73 21.81 -8.53 -17.91
C ASN A 73 21.47 -8.19 -16.44
N ARG A 74 20.98 -9.20 -15.71
CA ARG A 74 20.59 -9.12 -14.30
C ARG A 74 21.73 -8.72 -13.35
N GLU A 75 22.98 -9.01 -13.69
CA GLU A 75 24.12 -8.64 -12.83
C GLU A 75 24.33 -7.12 -12.78
N LEU A 76 23.78 -6.39 -13.76
CA LEU A 76 23.84 -4.94 -13.83
C LEU A 76 22.66 -4.26 -13.11
N TRP A 77 21.72 -5.05 -12.58
CA TRP A 77 20.55 -4.52 -11.90
C TRP A 77 20.91 -4.06 -10.50
N VAL A 78 20.46 -2.84 -10.17
CA VAL A 78 20.66 -2.26 -8.84
C VAL A 78 19.33 -2.30 -8.09
N GLU A 79 19.23 -3.21 -7.11
CA GLU A 79 18.07 -3.29 -6.22
C GLU A 79 18.10 -2.18 -5.17
N TYR A 80 16.92 -1.65 -4.83
CA TYR A 80 16.77 -0.67 -3.77
C TYR A 80 17.00 -1.33 -2.41
N LYS A 81 17.86 -0.71 -1.59
CA LYS A 81 18.22 -1.18 -0.25
C LYS A 81 17.96 -0.11 0.78
N ASN A 82 17.57 -0.52 1.98
CA ASN A 82 17.56 0.33 3.17
C ASN A 82 18.61 -0.20 4.15
N GLY A 83 19.75 0.48 4.23
CA GLY A 83 20.93 -0.07 4.92
C GLY A 83 21.46 -1.32 4.20
N ASN A 84 21.54 -2.44 4.91
CA ASN A 84 22.05 -3.71 4.38
C ASN A 84 20.96 -4.66 3.86
N GLU A 85 19.69 -4.27 3.94
CA GLU A 85 18.56 -5.13 3.57
C GLU A 85 17.96 -4.68 2.23
N ASN A 86 17.66 -5.67 1.37
CA ASN A 86 16.91 -5.42 0.14
C ASN A 86 15.44 -5.21 0.50
N ILE A 87 14.82 -4.18 -0.06
CA ILE A 87 13.40 -3.94 0.14
C ILE A 87 12.59 -4.83 -0.81
N THR A 88 11.70 -5.63 -0.24
CA THR A 88 10.71 -6.42 -0.96
C THR A 88 9.32 -5.85 -0.72
N LEU A 89 8.45 -5.97 -1.73
CA LEU A 89 7.06 -5.56 -1.70
C LEU A 89 6.17 -6.79 -1.83
N ASN A 90 5.19 -6.90 -0.95
CA ASN A 90 4.16 -7.94 -0.95
C ASN A 90 2.81 -7.36 -1.35
N GLU A 91 1.84 -8.24 -1.58
CA GLU A 91 0.45 -7.82 -1.77
C GLU A 91 -0.05 -7.05 -0.54
N GLY A 92 -0.53 -5.83 -0.77
CA GLY A 92 -1.04 -4.93 0.28
C GLY A 92 -0.04 -3.89 0.79
N ASP A 93 1.24 -3.99 0.42
CA ASP A 93 2.24 -2.97 0.77
C ASP A 93 2.00 -1.66 0.00
N ILE A 94 2.39 -0.54 0.61
CA ILE A 94 2.25 0.82 0.05
C ILE A 94 3.64 1.45 -0.05
N LEU A 95 4.03 1.85 -1.26
CA LEU A 95 5.26 2.60 -1.53
C LEU A 95 4.95 4.11 -1.61
N ILE A 96 5.67 4.92 -0.84
CA ILE A 96 5.54 6.39 -0.84
C ILE A 96 6.89 6.99 -1.19
N LYS A 97 6.95 7.74 -2.30
CA LYS A 97 8.14 8.53 -2.66
C LYS A 97 8.04 9.92 -2.03
N MET A 98 8.90 10.17 -1.05
CA MET A 98 9.06 11.51 -0.47
C MET A 98 9.99 12.35 -1.37
N LYS A 99 9.77 13.66 -1.43
CA LYS A 99 10.69 14.63 -2.06
C LYS A 99 11.77 15.06 -1.09
#